data_AF-A0A2E6XP04-F1
#
_entry.id   AF-A0A2E6XP04-F1
#
_cell.length_a   1.000
_cell.length_b   1.000
_cell.length_c   1.000
_cell.angle_alpha   90.00
_cell.angle_beta   90.00
_cell.angle_gamma   90.00
#
_symmetry.space_group_name_H-M   'P 1'
#
loop_
_entity.id
_entity.type
_entity.pdbx_description
1 polymer ?
#
loop_
_entity_poly.entity_id
_entity_poly.type
_entity_poly.pdbx_seq_one_letter_code
_entity_poly.pdbx_strand_id
1 'polypeptide(L)'
;MTEKYPVTVDEVRDAQDNLKVGITEHEQKKFKEAIEAFKKSAMIHPFDENHLGELEKKLREGSYKLQQESIAFMGCAAVHLNEMIHGLDEDERQQVPVDDSLMKAFKEW
;
A
#
# COMPACT_ATOMS: atom_id res chain seq x y z
N MET A 1 21.63 -8.36 0.91
CA MET A 1 20.53 -8.10 1.85
C MET A 1 20.68 -6.66 2.27
N THR A 2 19.87 -5.76 1.72
CA THR A 2 19.79 -4.38 2.20
C THR A 2 19.44 -4.42 3.68
N GLU A 3 20.20 -3.73 4.52
CA GLU A 3 19.85 -3.58 5.93
C GLU A 3 18.46 -2.97 6.01
N LYS A 4 17.47 -3.74 6.49
CA LYS A 4 16.16 -3.19 6.78
C LYS A 4 16.26 -2.46 8.11
N TYR A 5 16.38 -1.14 8.04
CA TYR A 5 16.20 -0.27 9.20
C TYR A 5 14.79 -0.47 9.76
N PRO A 6 14.56 -0.27 11.07
CA PRO A 6 13.24 -0.41 11.65
C PRO A 6 12.24 0.54 10.98
N VAL A 7 11.00 0.08 10.84
CA VAL A 7 9.88 0.92 10.37
C VAL A 7 9.66 2.03 11.39
N THR A 8 9.35 3.22 10.90
CA THR A 8 9.06 4.40 11.73
C THR A 8 7.61 4.84 11.62
N VAL A 9 7.11 5.52 12.66
CA VAL A 9 5.75 6.09 12.68
C VAL A 9 5.50 7.01 11.48
N ASP A 10 6.49 7.80 11.07
CA ASP A 10 6.35 8.73 9.95
C ASP A 10 6.26 8.01 8.60
N GLU A 11 7.04 6.94 8.39
CA GLU A 11 6.89 6.08 7.21
C GLU A 11 5.49 5.45 7.14
N VAL A 12 4.94 4.99 8.27
CA VAL A 12 3.58 4.43 8.30
C VAL A 12 2.54 5.51 7.94
N ARG A 13 2.69 6.73 8.45
CA ARG A 13 1.80 7.85 8.11
C ARG A 13 1.86 8.21 6.63
N ASP A 14 3.05 8.31 6.07
CA ASP A 14 3.24 8.58 4.64
C ASP A 14 2.61 7.47 3.78
N ALA A 15 2.73 6.21 4.21
CA ALA A 15 2.14 5.07 3.51
C ALA A 15 0.61 5.11 3.56
N GLN A 16 0.03 5.46 4.72
CA GLN A 16 -1.41 5.67 4.88
C GLN A 16 -1.93 6.81 4.00
N ASP A 17 -1.22 7.92 3.94
CA ASP A 17 -1.65 9.09 3.17
C ASP A 17 -1.64 8.80 1.67
N ASN A 18 -0.59 8.14 1.16
CA ASN A 18 -0.57 7.70 -0.24
C ASN A 18 -1.67 6.67 -0.54
N LEU A 19 -1.96 5.76 0.39
CA LEU A 19 -3.06 4.79 0.23
C LEU A 19 -4.42 5.50 0.15
N LYS A 20 -4.68 6.47 1.03
CA LYS A 20 -5.93 7.27 1.04
C LYS A 20 -6.10 8.09 -0.24
N VAL A 21 -5.01 8.69 -0.73
CA VAL A 21 -5.00 9.38 -2.04
C VAL A 21 -5.38 8.40 -3.15
N GLY A 22 -4.76 7.22 -3.18
CA GLY A 22 -5.05 6.21 -4.20
C GLY A 22 -6.51 5.71 -4.16
N ILE A 23 -7.07 5.50 -2.96
CA ILE A 23 -8.49 5.14 -2.80
C ILE A 23 -9.39 6.25 -3.36
N THR A 24 -9.13 7.50 -2.99
CA THR A 24 -9.90 8.67 -3.46
C THR A 24 -9.84 8.80 -4.99
N GLU A 25 -8.67 8.61 -5.58
CA GLU A 25 -8.49 8.66 -7.04
C GLU A 25 -9.19 7.48 -7.73
N HIS A 26 -9.14 6.28 -7.15
CA HIS A 26 -9.84 5.10 -7.67
C HIS A 26 -11.36 5.32 -7.70
N GLU A 27 -11.94 5.84 -6.62
CA GLU A 27 -13.37 6.18 -6.53
C GLU A 27 -13.78 7.23 -7.57
N GLN A 28 -12.88 8.18 -7.86
CA GLN A 28 -13.05 9.17 -8.94
C GLN A 28 -12.77 8.60 -10.35
N LYS A 29 -12.49 7.29 -10.47
CA LYS A 29 -12.13 6.59 -11.71
C LYS A 29 -10.83 7.10 -12.37
N LYS A 30 -9.99 7.80 -11.61
CA LYS A 30 -8.64 8.24 -11.99
C LYS A 30 -7.65 7.11 -11.76
N PHE A 31 -7.82 6.03 -12.52
CA PHE A 31 -7.15 4.77 -12.21
C PHE A 31 -5.62 4.82 -12.37
N LYS A 32 -5.10 5.69 -13.25
CA LYS A 32 -3.64 5.82 -13.43
C LYS A 32 -3.01 6.49 -12.22
N GLU A 33 -3.61 7.60 -11.79
CA GLU A 33 -3.22 8.35 -10.62
C GLU A 33 -3.30 7.46 -9.37
N ALA A 34 -4.40 6.73 -9.22
CA ALA A 34 -4.59 5.78 -8.13
C ALA A 34 -3.47 4.73 -8.08
N ILE A 35 -3.09 4.15 -9.23
CA ILE A 35 -1.99 3.20 -9.32
C ILE A 35 -0.68 3.83 -8.85
N GLU A 36 -0.37 5.06 -9.26
CA GLU A 36 0.86 5.75 -8.84
C GLU A 36 0.87 6.02 -7.32
N ALA A 37 -0.27 6.43 -6.74
CA ALA A 37 -0.39 6.62 -5.31
C ALA A 37 -0.23 5.29 -4.54
N PHE A 38 -0.83 4.20 -5.01
CA PHE A 38 -0.65 2.87 -4.41
C PHE A 38 0.78 2.37 -4.50
N LYS A 39 1.46 2.56 -5.65
CA LYS A 39 2.88 2.23 -5.79
C LYS A 39 3.75 3.01 -4.81
N LYS A 40 3.50 4.32 -4.63
CA LYS A 40 4.22 5.12 -3.64
C LYS A 40 4.02 4.57 -2.23
N SER A 41 2.79 4.27 -1.84
CA SER A 41 2.47 3.67 -0.55
C SER A 41 3.27 2.37 -0.30
N ALA A 42 3.27 1.45 -1.28
CA ALA A 42 3.99 0.17 -1.18
C ALA A 42 5.53 0.30 -1.15
N MET A 43 6.08 1.40 -1.67
CA MET A 43 7.52 1.64 -1.80
C MET A 43 8.12 2.52 -0.70
N ILE A 44 7.34 2.98 0.29
CA ILE A 44 7.91 3.74 1.41
C ILE A 44 8.82 2.86 2.27
N HIS A 45 8.43 1.60 2.50
CA HIS A 45 9.26 0.62 3.18
C HIS A 45 9.11 -0.76 2.51
N PRO A 46 9.70 -0.96 1.31
CA PRO A 46 9.46 -2.14 0.50
C PRO A 46 10.12 -3.37 1.12
N PHE A 47 9.40 -4.49 1.14
CA PHE A 47 10.00 -5.76 1.59
C PHE A 47 11.04 -6.30 0.60
N ASP A 48 10.84 -6.03 -0.68
CA ASP A 48 11.70 -6.36 -1.82
C ASP A 48 11.55 -5.24 -2.84
N GLU A 49 12.63 -4.66 -3.37
CA GLU A 49 12.55 -3.59 -4.36
C GLU A 49 11.91 -4.04 -5.70
N ASN A 50 11.87 -5.35 -5.97
CA ASN A 50 11.43 -5.89 -7.26
C ASN A 50 9.95 -6.28 -7.32
N HIS A 51 9.26 -6.42 -6.17
CA HIS A 51 7.91 -7.00 -6.11
C HIS A 51 6.88 -6.24 -6.97
N LEU A 52 6.95 -4.89 -7.00
CA LEU A 52 6.05 -4.09 -7.84
C LEU A 52 6.29 -4.33 -9.33
N GLY A 53 7.55 -4.48 -9.75
CA GLY A 53 7.89 -4.79 -11.14
C GLY A 53 7.34 -6.14 -11.57
N GLU A 54 7.38 -7.14 -10.69
CA GLU A 54 6.79 -8.45 -10.93
C GLU A 54 5.26 -8.41 -11.00
N LEU A 55 4.60 -7.68 -10.10
CA LEU A 55 3.16 -7.48 -10.14
C LEU A 55 2.74 -6.78 -11.43
N GLU A 56 3.43 -5.71 -11.81
CA GLU A 56 3.13 -4.96 -13.03
C GLU A 56 3.32 -5.81 -14.29
N LYS A 57 4.34 -6.67 -14.31
CA LYS A 57 4.54 -7.64 -15.40
C LYS A 57 3.37 -8.63 -15.48
N LYS A 58 2.99 -9.26 -14.36
CA LYS A 58 1.86 -10.21 -14.32
C LYS A 58 0.54 -9.57 -14.75
N LEU A 59 0.30 -8.32 -14.35
CA LEU A 59 -0.90 -7.59 -14.73
C LEU A 59 -0.95 -7.32 -16.25
N ARG A 60 0.17 -6.86 -16.82
CA ARG A 60 0.27 -6.64 -18.27
C ARG A 60 0.08 -7.92 -19.08
N GLU A 61 0.69 -9.02 -18.65
CA GLU A 61 0.56 -10.33 -19.32
C GLU A 61 -0.85 -10.89 -19.23
N GLY A 62 -1.57 -10.61 -18.13
CA GLY A 62 -2.94 -11.07 -17.89
C GLY A 62 -4.03 -10.29 -18.63
N SER A 63 -3.70 -9.23 -19.38
CA SER A 63 -4.67 -8.41 -20.13
C SER A 63 -5.81 -7.84 -19.26
N TYR A 64 -5.50 -7.44 -18.03
CA TYR A 64 -6.48 -6.86 -17.11
C TYR A 64 -6.90 -5.45 -17.53
N LYS A 65 -8.11 -5.04 -17.13
CA LYS A 65 -8.54 -3.65 -17.27
C LYS A 65 -7.82 -2.78 -16.25
N LEU A 66 -7.59 -1.52 -16.59
CA LEU A 66 -6.93 -0.54 -15.72
C LEU A 66 -7.57 -0.42 -14.32
N GLN A 67 -8.90 -0.57 -14.22
CA GLN A 67 -9.59 -0.63 -12.92
C GLN A 67 -9.15 -1.84 -12.07
N GLN A 68 -8.99 -3.01 -12.69
CA GLN A 68 -8.54 -4.23 -12.00
C GLN A 68 -7.08 -4.13 -11.59
N GLU A 69 -6.23 -3.55 -12.46
CA GLU A 69 -4.84 -3.24 -12.11
C GLU A 69 -4.76 -2.31 -10.90
N SER A 70 -5.60 -1.27 -10.87
CA SER A 70 -5.69 -0.35 -9.74
C SER A 70 -6.10 -1.05 -8.45
N ILE A 71 -7.06 -1.99 -8.48
CA ILE A 71 -7.42 -2.82 -7.31
C ILE A 71 -6.25 -3.72 -6.88
N ALA A 72 -5.50 -4.28 -7.83
CA ALA A 72 -4.34 -5.11 -7.51
C ALA A 72 -3.23 -4.31 -6.80
N PHE A 73 -2.93 -3.10 -7.28
CA PHE A 73 -1.98 -2.22 -6.59
C PHE A 73 -2.52 -1.72 -5.25
N MET A 74 -3.82 -1.45 -5.11
CA MET A 74 -4.46 -1.14 -3.82
C MET A 74 -4.23 -2.26 -2.81
N GLY A 75 -4.45 -3.52 -3.22
CA GLY A 75 -4.21 -4.69 -2.39
C GLY A 75 -2.74 -4.86 -2.00
N CYS A 76 -1.82 -4.61 -2.93
CA CYS A 76 -0.39 -4.62 -2.65
C CYS A 76 -0.01 -3.55 -1.61
N ALA A 77 -0.47 -2.32 -1.78
CA ALA A 77 -0.22 -1.23 -0.84
C ALA A 77 -0.81 -1.51 0.54
N ALA A 78 -2.02 -2.06 0.60
CA ALA A 78 -2.69 -2.49 1.82
C ALA A 78 -1.88 -3.52 2.61
N VAL A 79 -1.40 -4.57 1.95
CA VAL A 79 -0.57 -5.62 2.58
C VAL A 79 0.74 -5.02 3.10
N HIS A 80 1.38 -4.14 2.31
CA HIS A 80 2.60 -3.46 2.74
C HIS A 80 2.39 -2.58 3.96
N LEU A 81 1.34 -1.78 3.96
CA LEU A 81 0.98 -0.95 5.10
C LEU A 81 0.70 -1.79 6.36
N ASN A 82 -0.02 -2.91 6.23
CA ASN A 82 -0.33 -3.79 7.36
C ASN A 82 0.95 -4.37 8.00
N GLU A 83 1.88 -4.83 7.16
CA GLU A 83 3.16 -5.33 7.63
C GLU A 83 4.05 -4.23 8.23
N MET A 84 4.02 -3.00 7.71
CA MET A 84 4.67 -1.85 8.33
C MET A 84 4.11 -1.57 9.74
N ILE A 85 2.79 -1.61 9.91
CA ILE A 85 2.13 -1.45 11.21
C ILE A 85 2.56 -2.57 12.19
N HIS A 86 2.72 -3.81 11.70
CA HIS A 86 3.26 -4.89 12.53
C HIS A 86 4.72 -4.67 12.95
N GLY A 87 5.48 -3.91 12.18
CA GLY A 87 6.86 -3.52 12.49
C GLY A 87 6.99 -2.49 13.61
N LEU A 88 5.93 -1.74 13.92
CA LEU A 88 5.88 -0.77 15.02
C LEU A 88 5.64 -1.45 16.38
N ASP A 89 6.17 -0.86 17.44
CA ASP A 89 5.83 -1.25 18.82
C ASP A 89 4.43 -0.74 19.26
N GLU A 90 4.00 -1.09 20.48
CA GLU A 90 2.66 -0.76 20.96
C GLU A 90 2.44 0.76 21.13
N ASP A 91 3.44 1.50 21.59
CA ASP A 91 3.37 2.95 21.81
C ASP A 91 3.39 3.70 20.47
N GLU A 92 4.17 3.22 19.50
CA GLU A 92 4.23 3.74 18.13
C GLU A 92 2.93 3.49 17.37
N ARG A 93 2.32 2.31 17.51
CA ARG A 93 1.02 2.00 16.89
C ARG A 93 -0.09 2.93 17.35
N GLN A 94 -0.09 3.35 18.62
CA GLN A 94 -1.08 4.30 19.13
C GLN A 94 -0.93 5.71 18.52
N GLN A 95 0.26 6.05 18.00
CA GLN A 95 0.54 7.35 17.38
C GLN A 95 0.12 7.40 15.91
N VAL A 96 -0.15 6.25 15.30
CA VAL A 96 -0.71 6.15 13.96
C VAL A 96 -2.21 5.92 14.13
N PRO A 97 -3.08 6.91 13.85
CA PRO A 97 -4.52 6.67 13.82
C PRO A 97 -4.82 5.80 12.60
N VAL A 98 -4.64 4.48 12.76
CA VAL A 98 -5.06 3.52 11.77
C VAL A 98 -6.57 3.60 11.74
N ASP A 99 -7.10 3.97 10.57
CA ASP A 99 -8.53 4.01 10.39
C ASP A 99 -9.09 2.61 10.62
N ASP A 100 -9.86 2.43 11.70
CA ASP A 100 -10.47 1.15 12.07
C ASP A 100 -11.31 0.58 10.92
N SER A 101 -11.84 1.44 10.05
CA SER A 101 -12.55 1.02 8.84
C SER A 101 -11.63 0.38 7.81
N LEU A 102 -10.39 0.86 7.68
CA LEU A 102 -9.35 0.32 6.80
C LEU A 102 -8.84 -1.03 7.33
N MET A 103 -8.56 -1.12 8.63
CA MET A 103 -8.19 -2.38 9.30
C MET A 103 -9.29 -3.44 9.19
N LYS A 104 -10.55 -3.03 9.33
CA LYS A 104 -11.69 -3.93 9.16
C LYS A 104 -11.82 -4.41 7.71
N ALA A 105 -11.62 -3.53 6.74
CA ALA A 105 -11.63 -3.89 5.32
C ALA A 105 -10.53 -4.92 4.99
N PHE A 106 -9.34 -4.81 5.59
CA PHE A 106 -8.26 -5.79 5.41
C PHE A 106 -8.53 -7.15 6.05
N LYS A 107 -9.26 -7.20 7.18
CA LYS A 107 -9.62 -8.47 7.83
C LYS A 107 -10.67 -9.28 7.06
N GLU A 108 -11.40 -8.64 6.14
CA GLU A 108 -12.45 -9.26 5.32
C GLU A 108 -11.95 -9.74 3.94
N TRP A 109 -10.67 -9.53 3.63
CA TRP A 109 -9.96 -10.06 2.46
C TRP A 109 -9.14 -11.31 2.79
#